data_AF-A0A1V6HIH1-F1
#
_entry.id   AF-A0A1V6HIH1-F1
#
_cell.length_a   1.000
_cell.length_b   1.000
_cell.length_c   1.000
_cell.angle_alpha   90.00
_cell.angle_beta   90.00
_cell.angle_gamma   90.00
#
_symmetry.space_group_name_H-M   'P 1'
#
loop_
_entity.id
_entity.type
_entity.pdbx_description
1 polymer ?
#
loop_
_entity_poly.entity_id
_entity_poly.type
_entity_poly.pdbx_seq_one_letter_code
_entity_poly.pdbx_strand_id
1 'polypeptide(L)'
;MIFIYTPKITKRVEYIFKLFFKQLLNIEYEITLKPEIFKQYNGVKINYSNQRFEDSLNFQPVDLLFKTGIDSQELKTIVYKGQKVFFPVYDPKSNLPFDPFAAAFYLVSRYEEYLPYKKDRFGRFDAPESFSFQQNILDKPLVNIWAYWIRNLLLEKFPDLKFRNRTFQFLPTYDIDSAYAYKNKGFVRIAANFARDLINGRLSDMKERFRVIIGKQADPFDTFDFQFSLQREYDLQPLYFILIANYGEYDKNLPVNNLKFQQLIKSLSDYAEVGIHPSFGSSTSYKLLTSEIERLSRILNREIVISRQHFLRLDFPITYRNLIQADITDDYTMGYASAPGFRAGICDAFNFYDLDMEVETSLRIHPFQVMDGTLRDYMQTDVDGAIEIIRKLIDEVKAVDGTFSSLWHNESLSNKKRWEGWRTLYVDMIRHALI
;
A
#
# COMPACT_ATOMS: atom_id res chain seq x y z
N MET A 1 -12.13 0.89 -28.24
CA MET A 1 -13.05 0.47 -27.17
C MET A 1 -13.17 -1.05 -27.21
N ILE A 2 -13.15 -1.72 -26.07
CA ILE A 2 -13.32 -3.17 -25.95
C ILE A 2 -14.80 -3.47 -25.70
N PHE A 3 -15.41 -4.36 -26.47
CA PHE A 3 -16.76 -4.83 -26.22
C PHE A 3 -16.73 -6.17 -25.47
N ILE A 4 -17.35 -6.23 -24.29
CA ILE A 4 -17.26 -7.37 -23.38
C ILE A 4 -18.62 -8.02 -23.19
N TYR A 5 -18.73 -9.32 -23.46
CA TYR A 5 -19.91 -10.10 -23.11
C TYR A 5 -19.72 -10.83 -21.78
N THR A 6 -20.75 -10.79 -20.93
CA THR A 6 -20.86 -11.58 -19.70
C THR A 6 -22.32 -11.98 -19.49
N PRO A 7 -22.63 -13.17 -18.95
CA PRO A 7 -24.01 -13.60 -18.73
C PRO A 7 -24.71 -12.80 -17.63
N LYS A 8 -23.96 -12.15 -16.74
CA LYS A 8 -24.48 -11.38 -15.61
C LYS A 8 -23.54 -10.20 -15.31
N ILE A 9 -24.12 -9.03 -15.03
CA ILE A 9 -23.40 -7.87 -14.51
C ILE A 9 -23.68 -7.79 -13.01
N THR A 10 -22.64 -7.97 -12.21
CA THR A 10 -22.65 -7.78 -10.76
C THR A 10 -21.71 -6.63 -10.39
N LYS A 11 -21.80 -6.14 -9.15
CA LYS A 11 -20.88 -5.11 -8.64
C LYS A 11 -19.42 -5.54 -8.69
N ARG A 12 -19.14 -6.83 -8.45
CA ARG A 12 -17.80 -7.43 -8.58
C ARG A 12 -17.28 -7.40 -10.02
N VAL A 13 -18.13 -7.75 -11.00
CA VAL A 13 -17.79 -7.68 -12.44
C VAL A 13 -17.52 -6.25 -12.87
N GLU A 14 -18.41 -5.30 -12.51
CA GLU A 14 -18.25 -3.88 -12.82
C GLU A 14 -16.92 -3.35 -12.27
N TYR A 15 -16.65 -3.64 -11.00
CA TYR A 15 -15.45 -3.22 -10.30
C TYR A 15 -14.17 -3.76 -10.94
N ILE A 16 -14.09 -5.08 -11.19
CA ILE A 16 -12.85 -5.67 -11.67
C ILE A 16 -12.56 -5.31 -13.13
N PHE A 17 -13.59 -5.20 -13.97
CA PHE A 17 -13.41 -4.74 -15.35
C PHE A 17 -12.98 -3.26 -15.38
N LYS A 18 -13.51 -2.43 -14.49
CA LYS A 18 -13.04 -1.04 -14.34
C LYS A 18 -11.58 -1.01 -13.92
N LEU A 19 -11.17 -1.83 -12.96
CA LEU A 19 -9.77 -1.93 -12.54
C LEU A 19 -8.87 -2.34 -13.72
N PHE A 20 -9.19 -3.43 -14.41
CA PHE A 20 -8.35 -3.93 -15.51
C PHE A 20 -8.32 -2.98 -16.70
N PHE A 21 -9.47 -2.67 -17.28
CA PHE A 21 -9.52 -1.98 -18.56
C PHE A 21 -9.32 -0.48 -18.41
N LYS A 22 -10.02 0.15 -17.45
CA LYS A 22 -9.96 1.61 -17.29
C LYS A 22 -8.74 2.08 -16.52
N GLN A 23 -8.37 1.41 -15.40
CA GLN A 23 -7.26 1.87 -14.56
C GLN A 23 -5.92 1.28 -15.02
N LEU A 24 -5.80 -0.05 -15.14
CA LEU A 24 -4.52 -0.69 -15.40
C LEU A 24 -4.10 -0.63 -16.88
N LEU A 25 -5.04 -0.77 -17.81
CA LEU A 25 -4.79 -0.77 -19.25
C LEU A 25 -5.14 0.54 -19.95
N ASN A 26 -5.80 1.48 -19.25
CA ASN A 26 -6.19 2.80 -19.77
C ASN A 26 -6.89 2.73 -21.14
N ILE A 27 -7.90 1.84 -21.24
CA ILE A 27 -8.72 1.61 -22.42
C ILE A 27 -10.22 1.60 -22.07
N GLU A 28 -11.01 2.28 -22.90
CA GLU A 28 -12.46 2.29 -22.76
C GLU A 28 -13.07 0.93 -23.12
N TYR A 29 -14.11 0.55 -22.39
CA TYR A 29 -14.83 -0.70 -22.59
C TYR A 29 -16.33 -0.52 -22.39
N GLU A 30 -17.12 -1.43 -22.97
CA GLU A 30 -18.56 -1.50 -22.79
C GLU A 30 -18.97 -2.96 -22.56
N ILE A 31 -19.93 -3.19 -21.67
CA ILE A 31 -20.42 -4.54 -21.32
C ILE A 31 -21.79 -4.77 -21.95
N THR A 32 -22.00 -5.96 -22.54
CA THR A 32 -23.31 -6.43 -23.00
C THR A 32 -23.71 -7.75 -22.34
N LEU A 33 -25.01 -7.87 -22.04
CA LEU A 33 -25.66 -9.12 -21.61
C LEU A 33 -26.25 -9.91 -22.79
N LYS A 34 -26.29 -9.31 -23.99
CA LYS A 34 -26.98 -9.87 -25.15
C LYS A 34 -25.96 -10.53 -26.09
N PRO A 35 -25.89 -11.88 -26.15
CA PRO A 35 -24.94 -12.56 -27.01
C PRO A 35 -25.17 -12.24 -28.49
N GLU A 36 -26.40 -11.90 -28.88
CA GLU A 36 -26.70 -11.57 -30.29
C GLU A 36 -26.07 -10.24 -30.72
N ILE A 37 -26.07 -9.23 -29.84
CA ILE A 37 -25.40 -7.95 -30.08
C ILE A 37 -23.87 -8.17 -30.09
N PHE A 38 -23.37 -9.01 -29.18
CA PHE A 38 -21.95 -9.35 -29.13
C PHE A 38 -21.44 -10.02 -30.40
N LYS A 39 -22.22 -10.95 -30.98
CA LYS A 39 -21.89 -11.61 -32.26
C LYS A 39 -21.79 -10.60 -33.41
N GLN A 40 -22.73 -9.66 -33.48
CA GLN A 40 -22.80 -8.66 -34.56
C GLN A 40 -21.74 -7.55 -34.45
N TYR A 41 -21.13 -7.36 -33.28
CA TYR A 41 -20.12 -6.33 -33.10
C TYR A 41 -18.82 -6.66 -33.86
N ASN A 42 -18.43 -5.74 -34.74
CA ASN A 42 -17.20 -5.79 -35.52
C ASN A 42 -16.14 -4.91 -34.84
N GLY A 43 -15.24 -5.52 -34.08
CA GLY A 43 -14.19 -4.82 -33.35
C GLY A 43 -13.54 -5.70 -32.29
N VAL A 44 -12.82 -5.07 -31.35
CA VAL A 44 -12.15 -5.76 -30.26
C VAL A 44 -13.19 -6.34 -29.30
N LYS A 45 -13.19 -7.68 -29.15
CA LYS A 45 -14.17 -8.43 -28.36
C LYS A 45 -13.52 -9.30 -27.29
N ILE A 46 -14.07 -9.24 -26.08
CA ILE A 46 -13.80 -10.18 -24.99
C ILE A 46 -15.10 -10.88 -24.59
N ASN A 47 -15.06 -12.20 -24.48
CA ASN A 47 -16.11 -13.01 -23.92
C ASN A 47 -15.67 -13.49 -22.52
N TYR A 48 -16.44 -13.13 -21.50
CA TYR A 48 -16.29 -13.62 -20.14
C TYR A 48 -17.53 -14.46 -19.77
N SER A 49 -17.56 -15.70 -20.24
CA SER A 49 -18.69 -16.63 -20.03
C SER A 49 -18.29 -18.09 -20.29
N ASN A 50 -19.22 -19.01 -20.01
CA ASN A 50 -19.09 -20.42 -20.41
C ASN A 50 -19.52 -20.67 -21.88
N GLN A 51 -19.99 -19.64 -22.59
CA GLN A 51 -20.24 -19.71 -24.03
C GLN A 51 -18.94 -19.48 -24.81
N ARG A 52 -18.96 -19.76 -26.11
CA ARG A 52 -17.79 -19.69 -26.99
C ARG A 52 -18.09 -18.78 -28.16
N PHE A 53 -17.13 -17.91 -28.49
CA PHE A 53 -17.18 -17.05 -29.68
C PHE A 53 -15.81 -17.04 -30.34
N GLU A 54 -15.75 -17.41 -31.62
CA GLU A 54 -14.47 -17.57 -32.35
C GLU A 54 -13.77 -16.21 -32.56
N ASP A 55 -14.54 -15.17 -32.83
CA ASP A 55 -14.06 -13.81 -33.08
C ASP A 55 -13.80 -12.98 -31.81
N SER A 56 -13.56 -13.62 -30.67
CA SER A 56 -13.20 -12.93 -29.41
C SER A 56 -12.03 -13.61 -28.70
N LEU A 57 -11.46 -12.90 -27.71
CA LEU A 57 -10.78 -13.59 -26.61
C LEU A 57 -11.84 -14.17 -25.67
N ASN A 58 -11.65 -15.40 -25.21
CA ASN A 58 -12.56 -16.13 -24.34
C ASN A 58 -11.87 -16.36 -23.00
N PHE A 59 -12.47 -15.88 -21.91
CA PHE A 59 -12.04 -16.14 -20.54
C PHE A 59 -13.18 -16.86 -19.82
N GLN A 60 -12.90 -18.06 -19.32
CA GLN A 60 -13.90 -18.79 -18.57
C GLN A 60 -14.00 -18.23 -17.14
N PRO A 61 -15.22 -17.91 -16.66
CA PRO A 61 -15.39 -17.41 -15.31
C PRO A 61 -15.45 -18.56 -14.29
N VAL A 62 -14.89 -18.33 -13.11
CA VAL A 62 -15.36 -19.01 -11.89
C VAL A 62 -16.48 -18.20 -11.24
N ASP A 63 -17.26 -18.83 -10.36
CA ASP A 63 -18.50 -18.21 -9.86
C ASP A 63 -18.29 -16.99 -8.95
N LEU A 64 -17.06 -16.74 -8.47
CA LEU A 64 -16.77 -15.72 -7.44
C LEU A 64 -17.32 -14.33 -7.81
N LEU A 65 -17.18 -13.92 -9.06
CA LEU A 65 -17.67 -12.61 -9.51
C LEU A 65 -19.20 -12.55 -9.63
N PHE A 66 -19.89 -13.69 -9.74
CA PHE A 66 -21.34 -13.74 -9.91
C PHE A 66 -22.11 -13.95 -8.60
N LYS A 67 -21.39 -14.27 -7.52
CA LYS A 67 -21.88 -14.43 -6.15
C LYS A 67 -21.93 -13.11 -5.39
N THR A 68 -22.70 -13.11 -4.31
CA THR A 68 -22.77 -12.06 -3.29
C THR A 68 -22.47 -12.68 -1.94
N GLY A 69 -21.96 -11.89 -0.99
CA GLY A 69 -21.61 -12.38 0.33
C GLY A 69 -20.23 -13.04 0.36
N ILE A 70 -19.84 -13.48 1.55
CA ILE A 70 -18.45 -13.86 1.86
C ILE A 70 -18.43 -15.30 2.34
N ASP A 71 -18.08 -16.20 1.43
CA ASP A 71 -17.87 -17.62 1.71
C ASP A 71 -16.40 -18.01 1.55
N SER A 72 -15.96 -19.04 2.27
CA SER A 72 -14.63 -19.62 2.08
C SER A 72 -14.43 -20.11 0.63
N GLN A 73 -13.25 -19.86 0.06
CA GLN A 73 -12.90 -20.22 -1.30
C GLN A 73 -11.83 -21.32 -1.30
N GLU A 74 -12.00 -22.33 -2.15
CA GLU A 74 -10.97 -23.35 -2.37
C GLU A 74 -9.94 -22.85 -3.41
N LEU A 75 -8.82 -22.29 -2.92
CA LEU A 75 -7.81 -21.66 -3.77
C LEU A 75 -6.80 -22.67 -4.31
N LYS A 76 -7.18 -23.41 -5.35
CA LYS A 76 -6.25 -24.28 -6.09
C LYS A 76 -5.27 -23.46 -6.91
N THR A 77 -4.01 -23.89 -6.95
CA THR A 77 -2.95 -23.25 -7.74
C THR A 77 -2.48 -24.13 -8.89
N ILE A 78 -2.10 -23.48 -9.99
CA ILE A 78 -1.41 -24.08 -11.13
C ILE A 78 -0.23 -23.19 -11.53
N VAL A 79 0.72 -23.72 -12.30
CA VAL A 79 1.84 -22.93 -12.85
C VAL A 79 1.54 -22.55 -14.29
N TYR A 80 1.61 -21.26 -14.61
CA TYR A 80 1.46 -20.74 -15.95
C TYR A 80 2.51 -19.65 -16.22
N LYS A 81 3.25 -19.76 -17.34
CA LYS A 81 4.35 -18.86 -17.70
C LYS A 81 5.38 -18.65 -16.56
N GLY A 82 5.69 -19.72 -15.83
CA GLY A 82 6.63 -19.70 -14.71
C GLY A 82 6.11 -19.07 -13.41
N GLN A 83 4.83 -18.66 -13.36
CA GLN A 83 4.21 -18.08 -12.17
C GLN A 83 3.09 -18.98 -11.65
N LYS A 84 2.87 -19.00 -10.33
CA LYS A 84 1.69 -19.63 -9.77
C LYS A 84 0.49 -18.71 -9.92
N VAL A 85 -0.60 -19.25 -10.44
CA VAL A 85 -1.90 -18.60 -10.57
C VAL A 85 -2.97 -19.47 -9.91
N PHE A 86 -4.13 -18.90 -9.59
CA PHE A 86 -5.21 -19.60 -8.89
C PHE A 86 -6.57 -19.31 -9.50
N PHE A 87 -7.59 -20.06 -9.08
CA PHE A 87 -8.86 -20.24 -9.80
C PHE A 87 -8.65 -20.87 -11.18
N PRO A 88 -8.09 -22.10 -11.25
CA PRO A 88 -7.86 -22.77 -12.52
C PRO A 88 -9.18 -23.01 -13.26
N VAL A 89 -9.12 -22.87 -14.58
CA VAL A 89 -10.21 -23.24 -15.49
C VAL A 89 -9.70 -24.30 -16.45
N TYR A 90 -10.56 -25.27 -16.76
CA TYR A 90 -10.16 -26.47 -17.48
C TYR A 90 -10.66 -26.52 -18.93
N ASP A 91 -11.42 -25.51 -19.39
CA ASP A 91 -11.78 -25.42 -20.80
C ASP A 91 -10.52 -25.08 -21.63
N PRO A 92 -10.08 -25.98 -22.53
CA PRO A 92 -8.88 -25.76 -23.35
C PRO A 92 -9.00 -24.59 -24.32
N LYS A 93 -10.21 -24.04 -24.50
CA LYS A 93 -10.46 -22.85 -25.35
C LYS A 93 -10.45 -21.53 -24.57
N SER A 94 -10.29 -21.56 -23.24
CA SER A 94 -10.00 -20.34 -22.48
C SER A 94 -8.60 -19.83 -22.83
N ASN A 95 -8.46 -18.53 -23.08
CA ASN A 95 -7.18 -17.92 -23.45
C ASN A 95 -6.17 -17.88 -22.29
N LEU A 96 -6.63 -18.07 -21.06
CA LEU A 96 -5.81 -18.31 -19.87
C LEU A 96 -6.31 -19.56 -19.14
N PRO A 97 -5.42 -20.35 -18.51
CA PRO A 97 -5.79 -21.57 -17.79
C PRO A 97 -6.35 -21.31 -16.39
N PHE A 98 -6.69 -20.06 -16.09
CA PHE A 98 -7.31 -19.61 -14.84
C PHE A 98 -8.20 -18.41 -15.13
N ASP A 99 -9.04 -18.04 -14.16
CA ASP A 99 -9.85 -16.83 -14.22
C ASP A 99 -9.06 -15.63 -13.63
N PRO A 100 -8.48 -14.76 -14.49
CA PRO A 100 -7.68 -13.63 -14.01
C PRO A 100 -8.50 -12.57 -13.28
N PHE A 101 -9.80 -12.45 -13.61
CA PHE A 101 -10.66 -11.43 -13.04
C PHE A 101 -11.12 -11.84 -11.64
N ALA A 102 -11.56 -13.10 -11.46
CA ALA A 102 -11.87 -13.60 -10.12
C ALA A 102 -10.63 -13.62 -9.21
N ALA A 103 -9.47 -14.08 -9.72
CA ALA A 103 -8.24 -14.10 -8.96
C ALA A 103 -7.82 -12.70 -8.51
N ALA A 104 -7.88 -11.72 -9.41
CA ALA A 104 -7.53 -10.36 -9.06
C ALA A 104 -8.53 -9.73 -8.08
N PHE A 105 -9.84 -9.96 -8.28
CA PHE A 105 -10.86 -9.49 -7.35
C PHE A 105 -10.60 -10.00 -5.93
N TYR A 106 -10.31 -11.29 -5.77
CA TYR A 106 -9.98 -11.89 -4.48
C TYR A 106 -8.82 -11.19 -3.76
N LEU A 107 -7.76 -10.85 -4.51
CA LEU A 107 -6.59 -10.15 -3.97
C LEU A 107 -6.90 -8.71 -3.59
N VAL A 108 -7.48 -7.92 -4.49
CA VAL A 108 -7.66 -6.47 -4.28
C VAL A 108 -8.81 -6.16 -3.33
N SER A 109 -9.84 -7.01 -3.25
CA SER A 109 -10.90 -6.87 -2.24
C SER A 109 -10.44 -7.33 -0.85
N ARG A 110 -9.20 -7.82 -0.72
CA ARG A 110 -8.67 -8.47 0.49
C ARG A 110 -9.63 -9.51 1.04
N TYR A 111 -10.17 -10.36 0.17
CA TYR A 111 -11.28 -11.26 0.50
C TYR A 111 -10.99 -12.15 1.72
N GLU A 112 -9.76 -12.63 1.86
CA GLU A 112 -9.31 -13.44 3.01
C GLU A 112 -9.40 -12.70 4.37
N GLU A 113 -9.30 -11.37 4.39
CA GLU A 113 -9.35 -10.56 5.61
C GLU A 113 -10.77 -10.30 6.12
N TYR A 114 -11.79 -10.77 5.39
CA TYR A 114 -13.18 -10.82 5.86
C TYR A 114 -13.54 -12.19 6.45
N LEU A 115 -12.71 -13.21 6.23
CA LEU A 115 -12.88 -14.54 6.80
C LEU A 115 -12.20 -14.63 8.17
N PRO A 116 -12.47 -15.66 8.99
CA PRO A 116 -11.72 -15.87 10.23
C PRO A 116 -10.22 -16.11 9.97
N TYR A 117 -9.36 -15.34 10.63
CA TYR A 117 -7.90 -15.49 10.56
C TYR A 117 -7.26 -15.26 11.92
N LYS A 118 -5.99 -15.67 12.05
CA LYS A 118 -5.20 -15.39 13.25
C LYS A 118 -4.60 -13.99 13.17
N LYS A 119 -4.96 -13.14 14.14
CA LYS A 119 -4.36 -11.80 14.30
C LYS A 119 -2.97 -11.90 14.92
N ASP A 120 -2.08 -10.99 14.53
CA ASP A 120 -0.80 -10.82 15.22
C ASP A 120 -0.96 -10.12 16.58
N ARG A 121 0.16 -9.89 17.29
CA ARG A 121 0.16 -9.25 18.62
C ARG A 121 -0.42 -7.82 18.64
N PHE A 122 -0.54 -7.16 17.49
CA PHE A 122 -1.09 -5.82 17.36
C PHE A 122 -2.51 -5.83 16.75
N GLY A 123 -3.10 -7.02 16.57
CA GLY A 123 -4.45 -7.17 16.02
C GLY A 123 -4.52 -7.08 14.50
N ARG A 124 -3.41 -7.28 13.78
CA ARG A 124 -3.30 -7.12 12.32
C ARG A 124 -3.41 -8.46 11.61
N PHE A 125 -3.78 -8.42 10.33
CA PHE A 125 -3.62 -9.54 9.41
C PHE A 125 -2.13 -9.72 9.07
N ASP A 126 -1.55 -10.86 9.44
CA ASP A 126 -0.12 -11.12 9.29
C ASP A 126 0.19 -11.75 7.92
N ALA A 127 1.37 -11.49 7.37
CA ALA A 127 1.76 -12.01 6.06
C ALA A 127 1.70 -13.55 5.98
N PRO A 128 2.18 -14.33 6.98
CA PRO A 128 2.12 -15.80 6.93
C PRO A 128 0.71 -16.40 6.85
N GLU A 129 -0.31 -15.66 7.28
CA GLU A 129 -1.71 -16.07 7.17
C GLU A 129 -2.27 -15.84 5.76
N SER A 130 -1.60 -15.03 4.94
CA SER A 130 -2.05 -14.73 3.59
C SER A 130 -1.81 -15.87 2.61
N PHE A 131 -2.76 -16.05 1.71
CA PHE A 131 -2.61 -16.98 0.59
C PHE A 131 -1.35 -16.67 -0.24
N SER A 132 -1.08 -15.40 -0.54
CA SER A 132 0.06 -15.00 -1.36
C SER A 132 1.41 -15.38 -0.73
N PHE A 133 1.54 -15.24 0.60
CA PHE A 133 2.75 -15.68 1.30
C PHE A 133 2.89 -17.20 1.28
N GLN A 134 1.82 -17.92 1.61
CA GLN A 134 1.81 -19.39 1.65
C GLN A 134 2.15 -20.01 0.29
N GLN A 135 1.78 -19.34 -0.80
CA GLN A 135 2.10 -19.78 -2.15
C GLN A 135 3.45 -19.28 -2.69
N ASN A 136 4.18 -18.45 -1.94
CA ASN A 136 5.41 -17.77 -2.37
C ASN A 136 5.20 -16.96 -3.66
N ILE A 137 4.17 -16.10 -3.64
CA ILE A 137 3.83 -15.18 -4.75
C ILE A 137 3.65 -13.73 -4.27
N LEU A 138 4.06 -13.43 -3.03
CA LEU A 138 3.92 -12.11 -2.42
C LEU A 138 4.89 -11.08 -3.03
N ASP A 139 5.96 -11.53 -3.67
CA ASP A 139 7.02 -10.72 -4.27
C ASP A 139 6.68 -10.22 -5.69
N LYS A 140 5.45 -10.45 -6.18
CA LYS A 140 5.02 -10.05 -7.53
C LYS A 140 3.72 -9.24 -7.52
N PRO A 141 3.60 -8.20 -8.38
CA PRO A 141 2.34 -7.47 -8.58
C PRO A 141 1.44 -8.28 -9.54
N LEU A 142 0.94 -9.43 -9.09
CA LEU A 142 0.20 -10.41 -9.89
C LEU A 142 -0.94 -9.79 -10.71
N VAL A 143 -1.73 -8.89 -10.12
CA VAL A 143 -2.87 -8.24 -10.78
C VAL A 143 -2.40 -7.41 -11.97
N ASN A 144 -1.29 -6.67 -11.81
CA ASN A 144 -0.66 -5.92 -12.89
C ASN A 144 -0.15 -6.85 -13.99
N ILE A 145 0.54 -7.93 -13.62
CA ILE A 145 1.08 -8.92 -14.54
C ILE A 145 -0.05 -9.54 -15.38
N TRP A 146 -1.17 -9.90 -14.75
CA TRP A 146 -2.31 -10.49 -15.44
C TRP A 146 -3.00 -9.49 -16.38
N ALA A 147 -3.09 -8.22 -15.99
CA ALA A 147 -3.55 -7.18 -16.91
C ALA A 147 -2.64 -7.09 -18.15
N TYR A 148 -1.33 -7.17 -17.99
CA TYR A 148 -0.37 -7.17 -19.10
C TYR A 148 -0.45 -8.44 -19.95
N TRP A 149 -0.73 -9.61 -19.37
CA TRP A 149 -1.01 -10.82 -20.14
C TRP A 149 -2.27 -10.66 -21.01
N ILE A 150 -3.34 -10.07 -20.47
CA ILE A 150 -4.57 -9.79 -21.23
C ILE A 150 -4.29 -8.77 -22.33
N ARG A 151 -3.51 -7.71 -22.04
CA ARG A 151 -3.06 -6.73 -23.04
C ARG A 151 -2.33 -7.40 -24.20
N ASN A 152 -1.41 -8.31 -23.92
CA ASN A 152 -0.63 -8.99 -24.95
C ASN A 152 -1.53 -9.91 -25.79
N LEU A 153 -2.43 -10.67 -25.17
CA LEU A 153 -3.44 -11.46 -25.89
C LEU A 153 -4.34 -10.59 -26.79
N LEU A 154 -4.70 -9.40 -26.32
CA LEU A 154 -5.48 -8.43 -27.11
C LEU A 154 -4.70 -7.92 -28.32
N LEU A 155 -3.42 -7.60 -28.16
CA LEU A 155 -2.56 -7.16 -29.27
C LEU A 155 -2.28 -8.28 -30.28
N GLU A 156 -2.13 -9.53 -29.80
CA GLU A 156 -1.98 -10.70 -30.67
C GLU A 156 -3.22 -10.93 -31.55
N LYS A 157 -4.43 -10.79 -30.99
CA LYS A 157 -5.69 -11.00 -31.73
C LYS A 157 -6.16 -9.77 -32.50
N PHE A 158 -5.87 -8.57 -32.00
CA PHE A 158 -6.29 -7.28 -32.56
C PHE A 158 -5.09 -6.33 -32.70
N PRO A 159 -4.24 -6.51 -33.73
CA PRO A 159 -2.96 -5.78 -33.86
C PRO A 159 -3.10 -4.26 -33.98
N ASP A 160 -4.24 -3.78 -34.48
CA ASP A 160 -4.52 -2.33 -34.62
C ASP A 160 -4.91 -1.66 -33.29
N LEU A 161 -5.11 -2.44 -32.23
CA LEU A 161 -5.46 -1.92 -30.90
C LEU A 161 -4.29 -1.12 -30.32
N LYS A 162 -4.56 0.11 -29.90
CA LYS A 162 -3.57 0.97 -29.25
C LYS A 162 -3.89 1.12 -27.77
N PHE A 163 -2.87 0.97 -26.94
CA PHE A 163 -2.91 1.29 -25.51
C PHE A 163 -2.17 2.59 -25.27
N ARG A 164 -2.61 3.35 -24.26
CA ARG A 164 -1.83 4.50 -23.78
C ARG A 164 -0.61 3.97 -23.03
N ASN A 165 0.53 4.62 -23.25
CA ASN A 165 1.74 4.27 -22.53
C ASN A 165 1.60 4.66 -21.06
N ARG A 166 2.06 3.76 -20.20
CA ARG A 166 2.25 4.00 -18.78
C ARG A 166 3.73 4.20 -18.52
N THR A 167 4.05 4.80 -17.39
CA THR A 167 5.42 4.98 -16.95
C THR A 167 5.50 4.60 -15.49
N PHE A 168 6.59 3.93 -15.12
CA PHE A 168 6.95 3.70 -13.74
C PHE A 168 6.89 4.98 -12.91
N GLN A 169 6.45 4.87 -11.66
CA GLN A 169 6.43 5.96 -10.68
C GLN A 169 7.10 5.53 -9.38
N PHE A 170 7.82 6.45 -8.75
CA PHE A 170 8.40 6.23 -7.43
C PHE A 170 7.78 7.20 -6.41
N LEU A 171 7.23 6.65 -5.32
CA LEU A 171 6.61 7.39 -4.24
C LEU A 171 7.31 7.11 -2.90
N PRO A 172 8.26 7.94 -2.47
CA PRO A 172 8.79 7.87 -1.11
C PRO A 172 7.77 8.40 -0.11
N THR A 173 7.60 7.71 1.02
CA THR A 173 6.70 8.14 2.10
C THR A 173 7.38 8.04 3.45
N TYR A 174 7.01 8.94 4.36
CA TYR A 174 7.61 9.04 5.68
C TYR A 174 6.58 9.04 6.81
N ASP A 175 6.77 8.14 7.79
CA ASP A 175 5.96 8.10 9.00
C ASP A 175 6.72 8.76 10.15
N ILE A 176 6.11 9.80 10.75
CA ILE A 176 6.72 10.60 11.82
C ILE A 176 6.12 10.18 13.17
N ASP A 177 6.53 9.01 13.66
CA ASP A 177 6.13 8.47 14.97
C ASP A 177 6.73 9.27 16.13
N SER A 178 7.94 9.79 15.92
CA SER A 178 8.62 10.65 16.85
C SER A 178 9.48 11.67 16.11
N ALA A 179 9.05 12.93 16.12
CA ALA A 179 9.78 14.01 15.47
C ALA A 179 11.21 14.19 16.04
N TYR A 180 11.41 13.90 17.33
CA TYR A 180 12.70 14.09 18.01
C TYR A 180 12.96 12.97 19.03
N ALA A 181 14.21 12.51 19.13
CA ALA A 181 14.63 11.54 20.13
C ALA A 181 14.69 12.16 21.53
N TYR A 182 15.14 13.42 21.64
CA TYR A 182 15.42 14.09 22.91
C TYR A 182 14.82 15.50 23.00
N LYS A 183 14.93 16.31 21.94
CA LYS A 183 14.48 17.71 21.93
C LYS A 183 12.97 17.82 22.16
N ASN A 184 12.54 18.97 22.67
CA ASN A 184 11.13 19.39 22.76
C ASN A 184 10.24 18.49 23.63
N LYS A 185 10.80 17.52 24.35
CA LYS A 185 10.08 16.65 25.30
C LYS A 185 9.90 17.36 26.65
N GLY A 186 8.78 17.13 27.32
CA GLY A 186 8.51 17.71 28.65
C GLY A 186 9.50 17.24 29.72
N PHE A 187 9.74 18.09 30.73
CA PHE A 187 10.74 17.87 31.78
C PHE A 187 10.60 16.52 32.49
N VAL A 188 9.38 16.10 32.82
CA VAL A 188 9.09 14.80 33.46
C VAL A 188 9.57 13.63 32.60
N ARG A 189 9.34 13.69 31.28
CA ARG A 189 9.79 12.65 30.33
C ARG A 189 11.31 12.65 30.21
N ILE A 190 11.94 13.82 30.26
CA ILE A 190 13.40 13.93 30.25
C ILE A 190 13.98 13.26 31.49
N ALA A 191 13.51 13.62 32.69
CA ALA A 191 13.96 13.07 33.96
C ALA A 191 13.74 11.54 34.05
N ALA A 192 12.56 11.05 33.67
CA ALA A 192 12.25 9.61 33.66
C ALA A 192 13.17 8.83 32.73
N ASN A 193 13.52 9.40 31.57
CA ASN A 193 14.44 8.74 30.65
C ASN A 193 15.89 8.75 31.17
N PHE A 194 16.35 9.84 31.79
CA PHE A 194 17.66 9.86 32.44
C PHE A 194 17.76 8.82 33.57
N ALA A 195 16.73 8.71 34.42
CA ALA A 195 16.68 7.69 35.46
C ALA A 195 16.70 6.28 34.87
N ARG A 196 15.94 6.04 33.80
CA ARG A 196 15.95 4.76 33.08
C ARG A 196 17.31 4.45 32.47
N ASP A 197 17.96 5.42 31.85
CA ASP A 197 19.27 5.22 31.23
C ASP A 197 20.35 4.95 32.30
N LEU A 198 20.25 5.58 33.47
CA LEU A 198 21.11 5.32 34.63
C LEU A 198 20.90 3.91 35.19
N ILE A 199 19.64 3.51 35.43
CA ILE A 199 19.29 2.16 35.94
C ILE A 199 19.78 1.07 34.99
N ASN A 200 19.69 1.30 33.67
CA ASN A 200 20.14 0.33 32.66
C ASN A 200 21.62 0.46 32.27
N GLY A 201 22.41 1.30 32.96
CA GLY A 201 23.84 1.49 32.66
C GLY A 201 24.15 2.09 31.29
N ARG A 202 23.19 2.75 30.62
CA ARG A 202 23.33 3.34 29.28
C ARG A 202 23.98 4.73 29.31
N LEU A 203 25.21 4.80 29.82
CA LEU A 203 25.94 6.06 30.01
C LEU A 203 26.21 6.83 28.70
N SER A 204 26.38 6.13 27.58
CA SER A 204 26.52 6.74 26.25
C SER A 204 25.26 7.51 25.84
N ASP A 205 24.08 6.91 26.02
CA ASP A 205 22.78 7.51 25.71
C ASP A 205 22.51 8.73 26.61
N MET A 206 22.90 8.69 27.88
CA MET A 206 22.80 9.83 28.78
C MET A 206 23.67 11.01 28.31
N LYS A 207 24.92 10.74 27.91
CA LYS A 207 25.85 11.75 27.39
C LYS A 207 25.32 12.38 26.10
N GLU A 208 24.83 11.56 25.16
CA GLU A 208 24.23 12.06 23.92
C GLU A 208 23.00 12.92 24.22
N ARG A 209 22.05 12.41 25.02
CA ARG A 209 20.84 13.15 25.43
C ARG A 209 21.19 14.50 26.05
N PHE A 210 22.16 14.54 26.96
CA PHE A 210 22.61 15.79 27.58
C PHE A 210 23.16 16.76 26.54
N ARG A 211 24.08 16.32 25.66
CA ARG A 211 24.66 17.16 24.61
C ARG A 211 23.61 17.71 23.64
N VAL A 212 22.60 16.92 23.29
CA VAL A 212 21.49 17.35 22.43
C VAL A 212 20.63 18.41 23.12
N ILE A 213 20.27 18.21 24.39
CA ILE A 213 19.43 19.15 25.16
C ILE A 213 20.12 20.51 25.31
N ILE A 214 21.44 20.54 25.55
CA ILE A 214 22.21 21.80 25.68
C ILE A 214 22.65 22.39 24.33
N GLY A 215 22.22 21.80 23.20
CA GLY A 215 22.52 22.31 21.86
C GLY A 215 23.95 22.05 21.36
N LYS A 216 24.73 21.19 22.01
CA LYS A 216 26.08 20.80 21.57
C LYS A 216 26.10 19.67 20.53
N GLN A 217 24.95 19.06 20.26
CA GLN A 217 24.79 17.99 19.26
C GLN A 217 23.40 18.09 18.62
N ALA A 218 23.29 17.75 17.33
CA ALA A 218 22.00 17.59 16.66
C ALA A 218 21.20 16.40 17.24
N ASP A 219 19.88 16.50 17.23
CA ASP A 219 19.01 15.39 17.65
C ASP A 219 19.06 14.30 16.57
N PRO A 220 19.24 13.02 16.92
CA PRO A 220 19.42 11.97 15.92
C PRO A 220 18.18 11.76 15.02
N PHE A 221 16.98 12.11 15.49
CA PHE A 221 15.74 11.93 14.69
C PHE A 221 15.42 13.16 13.83
N ASP A 222 16.16 14.25 14.02
CA ASP A 222 16.05 15.51 13.28
C ASP A 222 16.78 15.35 11.92
N THR A 223 16.18 14.54 11.04
CA THR A 223 16.73 14.14 9.74
C THR A 223 16.07 14.86 8.56
N PHE A 224 15.22 15.85 8.84
CA PHE A 224 14.39 16.53 7.84
C PHE A 224 15.22 17.29 6.80
N ASP A 225 16.31 17.96 7.20
CA ASP A 225 17.21 18.64 6.27
C ASP A 225 17.82 17.67 5.24
N PHE A 226 18.16 16.46 5.68
CA PHE A 226 18.64 15.40 4.79
C PHE A 226 17.54 14.96 3.82
N GLN A 227 16.32 14.75 4.30
CA GLN A 227 15.19 14.39 3.44
C GLN A 227 14.90 15.49 2.41
N PHE A 228 14.87 16.76 2.80
CA PHE A 228 14.69 17.89 1.88
C PHE A 228 15.84 18.01 0.87
N SER A 229 17.06 17.64 1.25
CA SER A 229 18.18 17.62 0.30
C SER A 229 17.98 16.58 -0.80
N LEU A 230 17.48 15.39 -0.45
CA LEU A 230 17.15 14.34 -1.43
C LEU A 230 15.97 14.72 -2.31
N GLN A 231 14.94 15.36 -1.74
CA GLN A 231 13.82 15.89 -2.51
C GLN A 231 14.28 16.84 -3.61
N ARG A 232 15.19 17.76 -3.29
CA ARG A 232 15.75 18.71 -4.28
C ARG A 232 16.69 18.04 -5.27
N GLU A 233 17.53 17.10 -4.81
CA GLU A 233 18.50 16.42 -5.67
C GLU A 233 17.84 15.52 -6.71
N TYR A 234 16.76 14.84 -6.34
CA TYR A 234 16.10 13.81 -7.15
C TYR A 234 14.67 14.19 -7.59
N ASP A 235 14.25 15.44 -7.39
CA ASP A 235 12.90 15.97 -7.68
C ASP A 235 11.77 15.09 -7.10
N LEU A 236 11.94 14.65 -5.86
CA LEU A 236 10.97 13.76 -5.20
C LEU A 236 9.79 14.55 -4.65
N GLN A 237 8.60 13.95 -4.75
CA GLN A 237 7.36 14.46 -4.16
C GLN A 237 6.85 13.50 -3.08
N PRO A 238 7.47 13.48 -1.88
CA PRO A 238 7.11 12.52 -0.85
C PRO A 238 5.80 12.88 -0.14
N LEU A 239 5.27 11.89 0.59
CA LEU A 239 4.18 12.08 1.54
C LEU A 239 4.69 11.93 2.97
N TYR A 240 4.22 12.80 3.86
CA TYR A 240 4.51 12.73 5.30
C TYR A 240 3.26 12.39 6.10
N PHE A 241 3.27 11.32 6.87
CA PHE A 241 2.19 10.95 7.78
C PHE A 241 2.59 11.31 9.22
N ILE A 242 1.82 12.20 9.86
CA ILE A 242 2.17 12.74 11.17
C ILE A 242 1.30 12.15 12.27
N LEU A 243 1.96 11.57 13.29
CA LEU A 243 1.28 11.06 14.48
C LEU A 243 0.86 12.20 15.41
N ILE A 244 -0.44 12.55 15.39
CA ILE A 244 -1.08 13.62 16.17
C ILE A 244 -1.90 13.05 17.35
N ALA A 245 -1.31 12.09 18.05
CA ALA A 245 -1.94 11.35 19.13
C ALA A 245 -1.70 11.98 20.53
N ASN A 246 -2.54 11.61 21.49
CA ASN A 246 -2.18 11.75 22.90
C ASN A 246 -1.06 10.74 23.24
N TYR A 247 -0.17 11.10 24.17
CA TYR A 247 0.91 10.20 24.57
C TYR A 247 0.36 8.91 25.21
N GLY A 248 0.72 7.76 24.66
CA GLY A 248 0.23 6.45 25.07
C GLY A 248 1.33 5.39 25.07
N GLU A 249 0.94 4.12 25.20
CA GLU A 249 1.88 2.98 25.16
C GLU A 249 2.58 2.87 23.82
N TYR A 250 1.84 3.00 22.72
CA TYR A 250 2.33 2.92 21.35
C TYR A 250 2.62 4.30 20.75
N ASP A 251 1.84 5.31 21.12
CA ASP A 251 1.95 6.64 20.53
C ASP A 251 2.89 7.55 21.35
N LYS A 252 4.10 7.80 20.81
CA LYS A 252 5.21 8.42 21.56
C LYS A 252 5.63 9.82 21.10
N ASN A 253 4.89 10.41 20.17
CA ASN A 253 5.26 11.70 19.59
C ASN A 253 5.16 12.87 20.57
N LEU A 254 5.46 14.07 20.10
CA LEU A 254 5.32 15.30 20.87
C LEU A 254 3.84 15.67 21.06
N PRO A 255 3.49 16.30 22.20
CA PRO A 255 2.16 16.86 22.39
C PRO A 255 1.80 17.86 21.28
N VAL A 256 0.55 17.84 20.85
CA VAL A 256 0.04 18.66 19.74
C VAL A 256 0.17 20.17 20.01
N ASN A 257 0.14 20.59 21.27
CA ASN A 257 0.33 21.99 21.68
C ASN A 257 1.81 22.45 21.69
N ASN A 258 2.75 21.58 21.32
CA ASN A 258 4.15 21.95 21.23
C ASN A 258 4.40 22.82 19.99
N LEU A 259 4.77 24.10 20.21
CA LEU A 259 4.98 25.07 19.12
C LEU A 259 6.08 24.65 18.13
N LYS A 260 7.14 23.99 18.60
CA LYS A 260 8.23 23.50 17.72
C LYS A 260 7.76 22.33 16.86
N PHE A 261 6.87 21.49 17.39
CA PHE A 261 6.26 20.42 16.60
C PHE A 261 5.32 20.97 15.54
N GLN A 262 4.46 21.93 15.89
CA GLN A 262 3.59 22.60 14.91
C GLN A 262 4.39 23.33 13.82
N GLN A 263 5.50 23.99 14.18
CA GLN A 263 6.42 24.61 13.22
C GLN A 263 7.02 23.59 12.25
N LEU A 264 7.46 22.43 12.76
CA LEU A 264 7.95 21.34 11.91
C LEU A 264 6.86 20.86 10.93
N ILE A 265 5.65 20.60 11.42
CA ILE A 265 4.53 20.13 10.58
C ILE A 265 4.23 21.12 9.45
N LYS A 266 4.20 22.41 9.77
CA LYS A 266 4.02 23.47 8.76
C LYS A 266 5.17 23.50 7.76
N SER A 267 6.41 23.43 8.23
CA SER A 267 7.58 23.37 7.35
C SER A 267 7.57 22.15 6.43
N LEU A 268 7.09 20.98 6.89
CA LEU A 268 6.92 19.81 6.03
C LEU A 268 5.85 20.07 4.96
N SER A 269 4.75 20.72 5.33
CA SER A 269 3.66 21.04 4.41
C SER A 269 4.00 22.08 3.34
N ASP A 270 5.08 22.84 3.52
CA ASP A 270 5.57 23.81 2.52
C ASP A 270 6.25 23.11 1.33
N TYR A 271 6.74 21.87 1.51
CA TYR A 271 7.53 21.15 0.49
C TYR A 271 6.91 19.80 0.09
N ALA A 272 5.93 19.30 0.83
CA ALA A 272 5.34 17.98 0.61
C ALA A 272 3.89 17.92 1.10
N GLU A 273 3.15 16.92 0.62
CA GLU A 273 1.82 16.65 1.14
C GLU A 273 1.91 15.98 2.52
N VAL A 274 1.03 16.40 3.44
CA VAL A 274 1.03 15.96 4.83
C VAL A 274 -0.32 15.32 5.15
N GLY A 275 -0.26 14.04 5.52
CA GLY A 275 -1.37 13.21 5.95
C GLY A 275 -1.44 12.98 7.45
N ILE A 276 -2.58 12.45 7.88
CA ILE A 276 -2.73 11.96 9.25
C ILE A 276 -2.05 10.59 9.40
N HIS A 277 -1.33 10.39 10.50
CA HIS A 277 -0.95 9.06 10.99
C HIS A 277 -1.79 8.76 12.24
N PRO A 278 -3.02 8.21 12.10
CA PRO A 278 -3.94 8.08 13.21
C PRO A 278 -3.37 7.17 14.30
N SER A 279 -3.66 7.47 15.56
CA SER A 279 -3.11 6.74 16.71
C SER A 279 -3.43 5.25 16.70
N PHE A 280 -2.67 4.47 17.48
CA PHE A 280 -2.90 3.03 17.59
C PHE A 280 -4.35 2.68 17.97
N GLY A 281 -4.96 3.51 18.82
CA GLY A 281 -6.33 3.34 19.30
C GLY A 281 -7.43 3.84 18.34
N SER A 282 -7.09 4.66 17.34
CA SER A 282 -8.10 5.29 16.47
C SER A 282 -8.58 4.39 15.33
N SER A 283 -7.86 3.31 14.99
CA SER A 283 -8.20 2.47 13.83
C SER A 283 -9.60 1.84 13.89
N THR A 284 -10.18 1.74 15.08
CA THR A 284 -11.56 1.26 15.33
C THR A 284 -12.44 2.31 16.04
N SER A 285 -11.98 3.55 16.18
CA SER A 285 -12.69 4.62 16.91
C SER A 285 -12.86 5.86 16.04
N TYR A 286 -14.02 5.99 15.40
CA TYR A 286 -14.38 7.15 14.58
C TYR A 286 -14.19 8.48 15.33
N LYS A 287 -14.69 8.58 16.57
CA LYS A 287 -14.57 9.80 17.39
C LYS A 287 -13.12 10.22 17.62
N LEU A 288 -12.23 9.26 17.91
CA LEU A 288 -10.82 9.55 18.13
C LEU A 288 -10.14 9.97 16.82
N LEU A 289 -10.37 9.22 15.74
CA LEU A 289 -9.89 9.51 14.40
C LEU A 289 -10.25 10.95 13.97
N THR A 290 -11.53 11.32 14.01
CA THR A 290 -11.98 12.67 13.63
C THR A 290 -11.32 13.74 14.50
N SER A 291 -11.17 13.50 15.81
CA SER A 291 -10.51 14.47 16.69
C SER A 291 -9.02 14.67 16.36
N GLU A 292 -8.34 13.64 15.86
CA GLU A 292 -6.92 13.69 15.46
C GLU A 292 -6.76 14.38 14.09
N ILE A 293 -7.66 14.07 13.15
CA ILE A 293 -7.76 14.76 11.85
C ILE A 293 -8.00 16.25 12.06
N GLU A 294 -8.96 16.63 12.91
CA GLU A 294 -9.26 18.04 13.22
C GLU A 294 -8.05 18.76 13.83
N ARG A 295 -7.26 18.10 14.67
CA ARG A 295 -6.05 18.69 15.26
C ARG A 295 -5.02 19.00 14.18
N LEU A 296 -4.76 18.07 13.27
CA LEU A 296 -3.82 18.29 12.16
C LEU A 296 -4.34 19.36 11.20
N SER A 297 -5.63 19.31 10.87
CA SER A 297 -6.31 20.31 10.04
C SER A 297 -6.17 21.72 10.61
N ARG A 298 -6.38 21.91 11.93
CA ARG A 298 -6.17 23.22 12.59
C ARG A 298 -4.73 23.70 12.56
N ILE A 299 -3.74 22.80 12.60
CA ILE A 299 -2.32 23.18 12.52
C ILE A 299 -1.99 23.69 11.12
N LEU A 300 -2.48 23.00 10.08
CA LEU A 300 -2.18 23.30 8.68
C LEU A 300 -3.14 24.29 8.03
N ASN A 301 -4.27 24.60 8.69
CA ASN A 301 -5.35 25.43 8.15
C ASN A 301 -5.87 24.94 6.79
N ARG A 302 -6.00 23.62 6.64
CA ARG A 302 -6.56 22.96 5.45
C ARG A 302 -7.21 21.61 5.81
N GLU A 303 -8.02 21.08 4.92
CA GLU A 303 -8.57 19.73 5.04
C GLU A 303 -7.46 18.68 4.94
N ILE A 304 -7.63 17.56 5.64
CA ILE A 304 -6.70 16.42 5.60
C ILE A 304 -7.44 15.27 4.95
N VAL A 305 -6.97 14.84 3.78
CA VAL A 305 -7.66 13.86 2.93
C VAL A 305 -6.87 12.56 2.75
N ILE A 306 -5.62 12.51 3.21
CA ILE A 306 -4.77 11.32 3.11
C ILE A 306 -4.40 10.76 4.49
N SER A 307 -4.33 9.43 4.60
CA SER A 307 -4.12 8.71 5.85
C SER A 307 -3.17 7.52 5.70
N ARG A 308 -2.49 7.18 6.79
CA ARG A 308 -1.84 5.88 6.98
C ARG A 308 -1.97 5.46 8.43
N GLN A 309 -2.47 4.27 8.73
CA GLN A 309 -2.65 3.82 10.11
C GLN A 309 -1.32 3.56 10.81
N HIS A 310 -1.16 4.07 12.04
CA HIS A 310 -0.05 3.69 12.90
C HIS A 310 -0.05 2.18 13.14
N PHE A 311 1.14 1.58 13.10
CA PHE A 311 1.36 0.13 13.11
C PHE A 311 0.76 -0.64 11.91
N LEU A 312 0.27 0.02 10.87
CA LEU A 312 -0.42 -0.62 9.73
C LEU A 312 -1.69 -1.38 10.15
N ARG A 313 -2.36 -0.90 11.20
CA ARG A 313 -3.49 -1.60 11.81
C ARG A 313 -4.78 -1.40 11.03
N LEU A 314 -5.05 -2.31 10.10
CA LEU A 314 -6.31 -2.41 9.36
C LEU A 314 -7.21 -3.49 9.95
N ASP A 315 -8.47 -3.13 10.20
CA ASP A 315 -9.55 -4.06 10.56
C ASP A 315 -10.69 -3.89 9.55
N PHE A 316 -10.85 -4.84 8.64
CA PHE A 316 -11.84 -4.76 7.58
C PHE A 316 -13.25 -5.11 8.08
N PRO A 317 -14.30 -4.40 7.64
CA PRO A 317 -14.28 -3.15 6.87
C PRO A 317 -14.19 -1.88 7.74
N ILE A 318 -14.14 -2.02 9.07
CA ILE A 318 -14.33 -0.95 10.07
C ILE A 318 -13.38 0.22 9.83
N THR A 319 -12.08 -0.04 9.68
CA THR A 319 -11.07 1.02 9.55
C THR A 319 -11.33 1.90 8.32
N TYR A 320 -11.58 1.30 7.16
CA TYR A 320 -11.82 2.05 5.93
C TYR A 320 -13.18 2.76 5.92
N ARG A 321 -14.22 2.17 6.51
CA ARG A 321 -15.48 2.90 6.71
C ARG A 321 -15.30 4.13 7.58
N ASN A 322 -14.52 4.05 8.65
CA ASN A 322 -14.21 5.20 9.50
C ASN A 322 -13.44 6.28 8.73
N LEU A 323 -12.49 5.90 7.87
CA LEU A 323 -11.76 6.84 7.00
C LEU A 323 -12.71 7.55 6.02
N ILE A 324 -13.56 6.80 5.33
CA ILE A 324 -14.56 7.36 4.40
C ILE A 324 -15.48 8.33 5.11
N GLN A 325 -15.99 7.94 6.29
CA GLN A 325 -16.89 8.79 7.09
C GLN A 325 -16.19 10.08 7.57
N ALA A 326 -14.87 10.07 7.70
CA ALA A 326 -14.05 11.22 8.08
C ALA A 326 -13.49 11.99 6.87
N ASP A 327 -14.07 11.79 5.68
CA ASP A 327 -13.71 12.45 4.42
C ASP A 327 -12.26 12.21 3.95
N ILE A 328 -11.63 11.12 4.40
CA ILE A 328 -10.36 10.66 3.85
C ILE A 328 -10.62 10.01 2.49
N THR A 329 -9.88 10.48 1.47
CA THR A 329 -9.98 10.02 0.09
C THR A 329 -8.92 8.99 -0.26
N ASP A 330 -7.76 9.01 0.40
CA ASP A 330 -6.62 8.16 0.07
C ASP A 330 -5.98 7.55 1.33
N ASP A 331 -5.88 6.22 1.35
CA ASP A 331 -5.19 5.45 2.38
C ASP A 331 -3.91 4.80 1.84
N TYR A 332 -2.83 4.90 2.60
CA TYR A 332 -1.50 4.39 2.25
C TYR A 332 -1.05 3.25 3.19
N THR A 333 -1.98 2.53 3.80
CA THR A 333 -1.72 1.53 4.84
C THR A 333 -1.51 0.11 4.27
N MET A 334 -1.88 -0.14 3.01
CA MET A 334 -1.94 -1.47 2.41
C MET A 334 -0.55 -2.11 2.13
N GLY A 335 0.08 -2.59 3.20
CA GLY A 335 1.28 -3.42 3.16
C GLY A 335 1.34 -4.34 4.39
N TYR A 336 2.34 -5.22 4.45
CA TYR A 336 2.57 -6.06 5.63
C TYR A 336 3.70 -5.48 6.49
N ALA A 337 3.57 -5.64 7.81
CA ALA A 337 4.65 -5.28 8.70
C ALA A 337 5.78 -6.32 8.71
N SER A 338 5.44 -7.60 8.54
CA SER A 338 6.35 -8.74 8.72
C SER A 338 7.05 -9.20 7.44
N ALA A 339 6.58 -8.78 6.26
CA ALA A 339 7.16 -9.16 4.98
C ALA A 339 7.03 -8.03 3.94
N PRO A 340 8.04 -7.78 3.10
CA PRO A 340 7.91 -6.88 1.97
C PRO A 340 7.17 -7.56 0.81
N GLY A 341 6.65 -6.78 -0.13
CA GLY A 341 5.93 -7.27 -1.30
C GLY A 341 4.54 -6.66 -1.46
N PHE A 342 3.66 -7.35 -2.18
CA PHE A 342 2.40 -6.83 -2.69
C PHE A 342 1.22 -7.43 -1.92
N ARG A 343 0.85 -6.82 -0.78
CA ARG A 343 -0.26 -7.33 0.08
C ARG A 343 -1.55 -7.56 -0.70
N ALA A 344 -1.96 -6.61 -1.54
CA ALA A 344 -3.14 -6.72 -2.40
C ALA A 344 -2.83 -7.31 -3.80
N GLY A 345 -1.63 -7.87 -4.02
CA GLY A 345 -1.19 -8.41 -5.30
C GLY A 345 -1.07 -7.38 -6.43
N ILE A 346 -1.08 -6.09 -6.09
CA ILE A 346 -1.11 -4.95 -7.02
C ILE A 346 -0.15 -3.86 -6.50
N CYS A 347 0.47 -3.13 -7.42
CA CYS A 347 1.34 -1.99 -7.12
C CYS A 347 0.70 -0.63 -7.40
N ASP A 348 -0.32 -0.60 -8.26
CA ASP A 348 -1.11 0.59 -8.52
C ASP A 348 -2.17 0.82 -7.46
N ALA A 349 -2.55 2.09 -7.31
CA ALA A 349 -3.69 2.44 -6.49
C ALA A 349 -5.01 1.91 -7.07
N PHE A 350 -5.91 1.47 -6.20
CA PHE A 350 -7.21 0.91 -6.55
C PHE A 350 -8.29 1.37 -5.55
N ASN A 351 -9.56 1.20 -5.89
CA ASN A 351 -10.64 1.62 -4.99
C ASN A 351 -10.94 0.51 -3.98
N PHE A 352 -11.20 0.87 -2.73
CA PHE A 352 -11.71 -0.08 -1.74
C PHE A 352 -13.08 -0.62 -2.16
N TYR A 353 -13.18 -1.94 -2.28
CA TYR A 353 -14.44 -2.66 -2.45
C TYR A 353 -14.89 -3.19 -1.10
N ASP A 354 -15.99 -2.64 -0.57
CA ASP A 354 -16.58 -3.09 0.67
C ASP A 354 -17.39 -4.38 0.41
N LEU A 355 -16.79 -5.53 0.73
CA LEU A 355 -17.38 -6.84 0.46
C LEU A 355 -18.70 -7.07 1.19
N ASP A 356 -18.84 -6.60 2.43
CA ASP A 356 -20.07 -6.76 3.22
C ASP A 356 -21.25 -6.02 2.57
N MET A 357 -20.97 -4.85 1.96
CA MET A 357 -21.97 -4.01 1.31
C MET A 357 -22.08 -4.25 -0.20
N GLU A 358 -21.20 -5.09 -0.79
CA GLU A 358 -21.07 -5.32 -2.23
C GLU A 358 -20.98 -4.02 -3.04
N VAL A 359 -20.14 -3.09 -2.60
CA VAL A 359 -20.02 -1.76 -3.21
C VAL A 359 -18.58 -1.31 -3.39
N GLU A 360 -18.28 -0.77 -4.56
CA GLU A 360 -17.06 0.01 -4.78
C GLU A 360 -17.22 1.38 -4.10
N THR A 361 -16.30 1.72 -3.21
CA THR A 361 -16.26 3.01 -2.52
C THR A 361 -15.37 4.01 -3.26
N SER A 362 -15.37 5.27 -2.82
CA SER A 362 -14.47 6.32 -3.32
C SER A 362 -13.08 6.32 -2.67
N LEU A 363 -12.86 5.54 -1.60
CA LEU A 363 -11.55 5.49 -0.92
C LEU A 363 -10.53 4.80 -1.83
N ARG A 364 -9.47 5.54 -2.18
CA ARG A 364 -8.31 5.03 -2.90
C ARG A 364 -7.34 4.38 -1.93
N ILE A 365 -6.93 3.16 -2.24
CA ILE A 365 -5.90 2.42 -1.52
C ILE A 365 -4.62 2.48 -2.34
N HIS A 366 -3.55 2.95 -1.71
CA HIS A 366 -2.20 3.03 -2.26
C HIS A 366 -1.31 2.01 -1.54
N PRO A 367 -1.03 0.85 -2.15
CA PRO A 367 -0.17 -0.14 -1.53
C PRO A 367 1.30 0.33 -1.50
N PHE A 368 2.05 -0.11 -0.50
CA PHE A 368 3.51 0.06 -0.45
C PHE A 368 4.19 -1.30 -0.38
N GLN A 369 5.41 -1.38 -0.92
CA GLN A 369 6.10 -2.66 -1.13
C GLN A 369 7.18 -2.92 -0.08
N VAL A 370 7.73 -1.87 0.51
CA VAL A 370 8.83 -2.00 1.47
C VAL A 370 8.70 -0.99 2.60
N MET A 371 9.04 -1.45 3.81
CA MET A 371 9.17 -0.63 5.01
C MET A 371 10.52 -0.91 5.68
N ASP A 372 11.18 0.14 6.14
CA ASP A 372 12.45 0.04 6.87
C ASP A 372 12.40 -0.91 8.08
N GLY A 373 11.37 -0.77 8.93
CA GLY A 373 11.12 -1.64 10.08
C GLY A 373 10.88 -3.09 9.70
N THR A 374 10.26 -3.38 8.54
CA THR A 374 10.08 -4.75 8.05
C THR A 374 11.43 -5.41 7.81
N LEU A 375 12.29 -4.74 7.05
CA LEU A 375 13.60 -5.26 6.69
C LEU A 375 14.52 -5.35 7.92
N ARG A 376 14.51 -4.34 8.79
CA ARG A 376 15.41 -4.29 9.95
C ARG A 376 14.95 -5.14 11.13
N ASP A 377 13.70 -5.03 11.53
CA ASP A 377 13.23 -5.54 12.82
C ASP A 377 12.53 -6.89 12.70
N TYR A 378 11.75 -7.09 11.62
CA TYR A 378 11.05 -8.35 11.40
C TYR A 378 11.94 -9.37 10.69
N MET A 379 12.60 -8.97 9.60
CA MET A 379 13.47 -9.85 8.83
C MET A 379 14.93 -9.87 9.31
N GLN A 380 15.34 -8.88 10.09
CA GLN A 380 16.71 -8.77 10.62
C GLN A 380 17.80 -8.78 9.54
N THR A 381 17.48 -8.20 8.39
CA THR A 381 18.43 -8.06 7.27
C THR A 381 19.50 -7.01 7.59
N ASP A 382 20.70 -7.25 7.06
CA ASP A 382 21.74 -6.23 6.94
C ASP A 382 21.48 -5.33 5.72
N VAL A 383 22.31 -4.31 5.54
CA VAL A 383 22.14 -3.32 4.46
C VAL A 383 22.25 -3.97 3.08
N ASP A 384 23.17 -4.91 2.90
CA ASP A 384 23.40 -5.59 1.62
C ASP A 384 22.23 -6.52 1.28
N GLY A 385 21.72 -7.29 2.23
CA GLY A 385 20.51 -8.10 2.02
C GLY A 385 19.27 -7.25 1.76
N ALA A 386 19.14 -6.13 2.47
CA ALA A 386 18.02 -5.20 2.32
C ALA A 386 17.98 -4.57 0.91
N ILE A 387 19.12 -4.12 0.37
CA ILE A 387 19.13 -3.49 -0.96
C ILE A 387 18.79 -4.50 -2.06
N GLU A 388 19.21 -5.76 -1.94
CA GLU A 388 18.89 -6.81 -2.92
C GLU A 388 17.39 -7.14 -2.95
N ILE A 389 16.72 -7.11 -1.80
CA ILE A 389 15.26 -7.25 -1.72
C ILE A 389 14.57 -6.03 -2.38
N ILE A 390 15.01 -4.83 -2.03
CA ILE A 390 14.45 -3.58 -2.55
C ILE A 390 14.58 -3.51 -4.08
N ARG A 391 15.75 -3.82 -4.63
CA ARG A 391 16.00 -3.81 -6.09
C ARG A 391 15.05 -4.73 -6.83
N LYS A 392 14.90 -5.97 -6.36
CA LYS A 392 13.97 -6.95 -6.96
C LYS A 392 12.54 -6.42 -6.99
N LEU A 393 12.07 -5.82 -5.89
CA LEU A 393 10.72 -5.27 -5.84
C LEU A 393 10.55 -4.08 -6.79
N ILE A 394 11.54 -3.19 -6.89
CA ILE A 394 11.53 -2.09 -7.86
C ILE A 394 11.47 -2.64 -9.29
N ASP A 395 12.28 -3.65 -9.61
CA ASP A 395 12.35 -4.24 -10.95
C ASP A 395 11.02 -4.91 -11.35
N GLU A 396 10.35 -5.59 -10.41
CA GLU A 396 9.01 -6.16 -10.63
C GLU A 396 7.95 -5.08 -10.88
N VAL A 397 8.06 -3.91 -10.23
CA VAL A 397 7.14 -2.77 -10.49
C VAL A 397 7.46 -2.09 -11.83
N LYS A 398 8.74 -1.93 -12.18
CA LYS A 398 9.17 -1.40 -13.49
C LYS A 398 8.67 -2.28 -14.63
N ALA A 399 8.71 -3.61 -14.46
CA ALA A 399 8.23 -4.56 -15.46
C ALA A 399 6.73 -4.41 -15.81
N VAL A 400 5.97 -3.70 -14.97
CA VAL A 400 4.54 -3.43 -15.17
C VAL A 400 4.19 -1.94 -15.23
N ASP A 401 5.18 -1.05 -15.36
CA ASP A 401 5.02 0.42 -15.38
C ASP A 401 4.08 0.93 -14.27
N GLY A 402 4.24 0.36 -13.07
CA GLY A 402 3.44 0.66 -11.89
C GLY A 402 4.07 1.70 -10.96
N THR A 403 3.47 1.84 -9.78
CA THR A 403 3.99 2.72 -8.73
C THR A 403 4.71 1.91 -7.65
N PHE A 404 5.98 2.23 -7.40
CA PHE A 404 6.74 1.71 -6.27
C PHE A 404 6.66 2.70 -5.12
N SER A 405 6.01 2.30 -4.03
CA SER A 405 5.87 3.10 -2.81
C SER A 405 6.68 2.48 -1.67
N SER A 406 7.43 3.33 -0.96
CA SER A 406 8.30 2.92 0.14
C SER A 406 7.97 3.68 1.42
N LEU A 407 7.99 2.99 2.56
CA LEU A 407 7.72 3.53 3.89
C LEU A 407 9.00 3.63 4.70
N TRP A 408 9.34 4.84 5.14
CA TRP A 408 10.50 5.10 5.98
C TRP A 408 10.14 5.94 7.18
N HIS A 409 10.87 5.80 8.28
CA HIS A 409 10.72 6.64 9.46
C HIS A 409 11.87 7.65 9.51
N ASN A 410 11.61 8.87 9.98
CA ASN A 410 12.70 9.86 10.15
C ASN A 410 13.81 9.34 11.08
N GLU A 411 13.47 8.46 12.02
CA GLU A 411 14.41 7.75 12.89
C GLU A 411 15.38 6.86 12.10
N SER A 412 14.91 6.09 11.10
CA SER A 412 15.78 5.14 10.38
C SER A 412 16.82 5.85 9.52
N LEU A 413 16.53 7.07 9.10
CA LEU A 413 17.46 7.93 8.38
C LEU A 413 18.49 8.61 9.30
N SER A 414 18.49 8.33 10.61
CA SER A 414 19.45 8.89 11.56
C SER A 414 20.88 8.38 11.35
N ASN A 415 21.03 7.20 10.75
CA ASN A 415 22.28 6.47 10.68
C ASN A 415 22.91 6.19 12.06
N LYS A 416 22.07 5.96 13.09
CA LYS A 416 22.50 5.74 14.48
C LYS A 416 21.99 4.41 15.01
N LYS A 417 22.76 3.80 15.92
CA LYS A 417 22.39 2.56 16.63
C LYS A 417 22.02 1.46 15.63
N ARG A 418 20.83 0.87 15.77
CA ARG A 418 20.32 -0.17 14.86
C ARG A 418 20.15 0.30 13.41
N TRP A 419 20.18 1.60 13.15
CA TRP A 419 19.99 2.18 11.82
C TRP A 419 21.30 2.57 11.12
N GLU A 420 22.44 2.12 11.63
CA GLU A 420 23.72 2.31 10.94
C GLU A 420 23.69 1.67 9.54
N GLY A 421 24.09 2.44 8.53
CA GLY A 421 24.05 2.11 7.10
C GLY A 421 22.70 2.38 6.41
N TRP A 422 21.60 2.55 7.14
CA TRP A 422 20.25 2.69 6.56
C TRP A 422 20.02 3.99 5.80
N ARG A 423 20.76 5.04 6.16
CA ARG A 423 20.76 6.28 5.37
C ARG A 423 21.31 6.05 3.96
N THR A 424 22.38 5.28 3.83
CA THR A 424 22.99 4.94 2.53
C THR A 424 22.05 4.03 1.74
N LEU A 425 21.50 3.00 2.40
CA LEU A 425 20.48 2.12 1.82
C LEU A 425 19.32 2.90 1.19
N TYR A 426 18.82 3.92 1.89
CA TYR A 426 17.74 4.76 1.38
C TYR A 426 18.12 5.51 0.10
N VAL A 427 19.33 6.07 0.04
CA VAL A 427 19.84 6.76 -1.15
C VAL A 427 20.02 5.78 -2.31
N ASP A 428 20.53 4.58 -2.06
CA ASP A 428 20.72 3.56 -3.08
C ASP A 428 19.39 3.04 -3.65
N MET A 429 18.35 2.94 -2.81
CA MET A 429 16.98 2.68 -3.26
C MET A 429 16.48 3.78 -4.20
N ILE A 430 16.62 5.05 -3.82
CA ILE A 430 16.18 6.18 -4.66
C ILE A 430 16.88 6.14 -6.01
N ARG A 431 18.20 5.95 -6.02
CA ARG A 431 18.99 5.86 -7.26
C ARG A 431 18.53 4.71 -8.13
N HIS A 432 18.33 3.53 -7.57
CA HIS A 432 17.85 2.37 -8.33
C HIS A 432 16.42 2.59 -8.87
N ALA A 433 15.55 3.25 -8.12
CA ALA A 433 14.19 3.56 -8.56
C ALA A 433 14.17 4.53 -9.76
N LEU A 434 15.08 5.51 -9.81
CA LEU A 434 15.08 6.58 -10.80
C LEU A 434 15.92 6.33 -12.07
N ILE A 435 16.73 5.26 -12.09
CA ILE A 435 17.43 4.76 -13.29
C ILE A 435 16.47 3.94 -14.14
#